data_AF-A0A1A9RWY4-F1
#
_entry.id   AF-A0A1A9RWY4-F1
#
_cell.length_a   1.000
_cell.length_b   1.000
_cell.length_c   1.000
_cell.angle_alpha   90.00
_cell.angle_beta   90.00
_cell.angle_gamma   90.00
#
_symmetry.space_group_name_H-M   'P 1'
#
loop_
_entity.id
_entity.type
_entity.pdbx_description
1 polymer ?
#
loop_
_entity_poly.entity_id
_entity_poly.type
_entity_poly.pdbx_seq_one_letter_code
_entity_poly.pdbx_strand_id
1 'polypeptide(L)'
;MDSKKRLLALSLALYVVSLFLPVLGGQIGLVVMYASIAFGWLAMAVGMLPALAGYANLFYWWTAVQLLRGKEPIVASWFFMVFSSFSLVIPLMPIMRDRAEFTAVGWGALLWFSALWLMRLAVMTENTPEALNRAFKKWAKVCAVITFSLFAFGRWQYAAANAQQREQYFLVGTVFAFMLPSSLPYIAPPASLPEAGNGSAEWLGGLEISEDNSLTFVSGSLKEYRPPKRFIYQGYLIQEYFHEDGILSIVPAEKPADYRYGYRPAQSGEQGEQIQFIQQANGHTVWQAPVKRADLGQYPDYGKTIQSLWQPPKHTEIAAEFDANPAQTFAEACPIEPYSAPFKLHEPLQIDGKIYSDKYRSPLAQSRILCNADYILWLNAPAYQSYDDSVELSAVLIRRRDMLPVEKYRATRYPDQTNHAVLKQAAVQPQAWLAGIRRMATRRRAENYGLQESELVIEGEGGEWVLW
;
A
#
# COMPACT_ATOMS: atom_id res chain seq x y z
N MET A 1 6.70 1.09 56.76
CA MET A 1 7.05 1.02 55.32
C MET A 1 6.42 2.23 54.65
N ASP A 2 7.22 3.23 54.28
CA ASP A 2 6.79 4.60 53.94
C ASP A 2 5.82 4.69 52.76
N SER A 3 4.85 5.59 52.86
CA SER A 3 3.76 5.77 51.89
C SER A 3 4.24 6.03 50.44
N LYS A 4 5.39 6.69 50.24
CA LYS A 4 6.01 6.86 48.89
C LYS A 4 6.45 5.52 48.26
N LYS A 5 6.97 4.57 49.05
CA LYS A 5 7.40 3.25 48.56
C LYS A 5 6.21 2.43 48.04
N ARG A 6 5.02 2.61 48.63
CA ARG A 6 3.78 1.96 48.16
C ARG A 6 3.33 2.50 46.81
N LEU A 7 3.35 3.82 46.61
CA LEU A 7 3.00 4.44 45.33
C LEU A 7 4.00 4.06 44.23
N LEU A 8 5.30 4.00 44.57
CA LEU A 8 6.33 3.51 43.69
C LEU A 8 6.07 2.05 43.28
N ALA A 9 5.82 1.15 44.23
CA ALA A 9 5.54 -0.25 43.95
C ALA A 9 4.31 -0.42 43.04
N LEU A 10 3.24 0.34 43.29
CA LEU A 10 2.04 0.31 42.46
C LEU A 10 2.32 0.85 41.04
N SER A 11 3.07 1.94 40.92
CA SER A 11 3.48 2.48 39.62
C SER A 11 4.29 1.45 38.83
N LEU A 12 5.27 0.80 39.46
CA LEU A 12 6.07 -0.25 38.83
C LEU A 12 5.22 -1.45 38.42
N ALA A 13 4.25 -1.85 39.26
CA ALA A 13 3.34 -2.93 38.91
C ALA A 13 2.50 -2.59 37.67
N LEU A 14 1.91 -1.39 37.62
CA LEU A 14 1.16 -0.90 36.45
C LEU A 14 2.03 -0.84 35.20
N TYR A 15 3.27 -0.37 35.34
CA TYR A 15 4.24 -0.30 34.25
C TYR A 15 4.59 -1.69 33.71
N VAL A 16 4.91 -2.64 34.58
CA VAL A 16 5.22 -4.02 34.17
C VAL A 16 4.02 -4.65 33.47
N VAL A 17 2.81 -4.52 34.01
CA VAL A 17 1.58 -5.00 33.36
C VAL A 17 1.38 -4.34 32.00
N SER A 18 1.67 -3.04 31.87
CA SER A 18 1.51 -2.33 30.59
C SER A 18 2.41 -2.88 29.48
N LEU A 19 3.60 -3.42 29.82
CA LEU A 19 4.53 -3.97 28.85
C LEU A 19 4.02 -5.27 28.22
N PHE A 20 3.15 -6.02 28.91
CA PHE A 20 2.59 -7.27 28.40
C PHE A 20 1.23 -7.11 27.72
N LEU A 21 0.73 -5.88 27.62
CA LEU A 21 -0.55 -5.59 26.99
C LEU A 21 -0.37 -4.86 25.65
N PRO A 22 -1.38 -4.92 24.76
CA PRO A 22 -1.40 -4.16 23.53
C PRO A 22 -1.33 -2.65 23.81
N VAL A 23 -0.48 -1.93 23.08
CA VAL A 23 -0.26 -0.48 23.26
C VAL A 23 -0.75 0.29 22.03
N LEU A 24 -0.16 0.04 20.86
CA LEU A 24 -0.53 0.69 19.60
C LEU A 24 -0.66 -0.35 18.50
N GLY A 25 -1.77 -0.33 17.76
CA GLY A 25 -1.96 -1.24 16.62
C GLY A 25 -1.98 -2.73 16.98
N GLY A 26 -2.32 -3.07 18.22
CA GLY A 26 -2.24 -4.44 18.72
C GLY A 26 -0.83 -4.89 19.16
N GLN A 27 0.22 -4.10 18.90
CA GLN A 27 1.59 -4.43 19.28
C GLN A 27 1.76 -4.41 20.81
N ILE A 28 2.46 -5.42 21.34
CA ILE A 28 2.71 -5.57 22.78
C ILE A 28 3.72 -4.51 23.24
N GLY A 29 3.48 -3.92 24.42
CA GLY A 29 4.27 -2.79 24.92
C GLY A 29 5.77 -3.05 25.05
N LEU A 30 6.18 -4.28 25.35
CA LEU A 30 7.59 -4.66 25.42
C LEU A 30 8.31 -4.54 24.07
N VAL A 31 7.65 -4.90 22.98
CA VAL A 31 8.18 -4.77 21.62
C VAL A 31 8.33 -3.29 21.26
N VAL A 32 7.30 -2.49 21.53
CA VAL A 32 7.31 -1.04 21.30
C VAL A 32 8.42 -0.38 22.10
N MET A 33 8.58 -0.73 23.38
CA MET A 33 9.64 -0.21 24.25
C MET A 33 11.04 -0.55 23.69
N TYR A 34 11.30 -1.81 23.35
CA TYR A 34 12.59 -2.25 22.82
C TYR A 34 12.94 -1.51 21.52
N ALA A 35 12.02 -1.50 20.56
CA ALA A 35 12.22 -0.84 19.28
C ALA A 35 12.48 0.67 19.45
N SER A 36 11.72 1.31 20.34
CA SER A 36 11.83 2.76 20.55
C SER A 36 13.15 3.15 21.26
N ILE A 37 13.65 2.32 22.18
CA ILE A 37 14.95 2.58 22.83
C ILE A 37 16.12 2.29 21.87
N ALA A 38 16.06 1.17 21.14
CA ALA A 38 17.14 0.73 20.26
C ALA A 38 17.30 1.62 19.02
N PHE A 39 16.18 2.06 18.43
CA PHE A 39 16.16 2.77 17.15
C PHE A 39 15.67 4.22 17.25
N GLY A 40 15.26 4.69 18.43
CA GLY A 40 14.69 6.03 18.60
C GLY A 40 15.63 7.19 18.23
N TRP A 41 16.94 6.99 18.34
CA TRP A 41 17.95 7.98 17.97
C TRP A 41 18.15 8.05 16.45
N LEU A 42 18.05 6.91 15.74
CA LEU A 42 18.05 6.87 14.28
C LEU A 42 16.79 7.53 13.73
N ALA A 43 15.65 7.28 14.37
CA ALA A 43 14.37 7.87 14.00
C ALA A 43 14.40 9.42 14.09
N MET A 44 15.14 10.01 15.03
CA MET A 44 15.35 11.47 15.07
C MET A 44 16.10 11.99 13.84
N ALA A 45 17.10 11.27 13.33
CA ALA A 45 17.86 11.68 12.15
C ALA A 45 16.98 11.74 10.88
N VAL A 46 15.86 11.01 10.87
CA VAL A 46 14.89 10.97 9.77
C VAL A 46 13.60 11.74 10.11
N GLY A 47 13.60 12.59 11.15
CA GLY A 47 12.48 13.46 11.51
C GLY A 47 11.28 12.78 12.18
N MET A 48 11.42 11.52 12.65
CA MET A 48 10.35 10.76 13.29
C MET A 48 10.20 11.12 14.79
N LEU A 49 9.60 12.27 15.06
CA LEU A 49 9.35 12.80 16.41
C LEU A 49 8.66 11.82 17.40
N PRO A 50 7.69 10.95 17.02
CA PRO A 50 7.05 10.04 17.96
C PRO A 50 7.98 9.01 18.59
N ALA A 51 9.10 8.70 17.93
CA ALA A 51 10.10 7.78 18.48
C ALA A 51 10.70 8.32 19.79
N LEU A 52 10.64 9.63 20.02
CA LEU A 52 11.02 10.28 21.26
C LEU A 52 10.21 9.76 22.47
N ALA A 53 8.98 9.26 22.26
CA ALA A 53 8.16 8.71 23.34
C ALA A 53 8.81 7.51 24.03
N GLY A 54 9.63 6.73 23.31
CA GLY A 54 10.38 5.62 23.88
C GLY A 54 11.30 6.02 25.03
N TYR A 55 11.90 7.22 24.96
CA TYR A 55 12.85 7.71 25.96
C TYR A 55 12.18 8.01 27.31
N ALA A 56 10.86 8.18 27.36
CA ALA A 56 10.14 8.29 28.61
C ALA A 56 10.40 7.10 29.56
N ASN A 57 10.61 5.90 28.99
CA ASN A 57 10.92 4.70 29.77
C ASN A 57 12.28 4.79 30.49
N LEU A 58 13.29 5.39 29.86
CA LEU A 58 14.62 5.55 30.46
C LEU A 58 14.58 6.49 31.67
N PHE A 59 13.91 7.64 31.50
CA PHE A 59 13.74 8.61 32.59
C PHE A 59 12.83 8.07 33.70
N TYR A 60 11.80 7.28 33.36
CA TYR A 60 10.95 6.60 34.33
C TYR A 60 11.75 5.63 35.22
N TRP A 61 12.56 4.75 34.61
CA TRP A 61 13.42 3.81 35.34
C TRP A 61 14.46 4.53 36.19
N TRP A 62 15.08 5.58 35.65
CA TRP A 62 16.00 6.42 36.41
C TRP A 62 15.32 7.03 37.64
N THR A 63 14.12 7.61 37.48
CA THR A 63 13.32 8.14 38.58
C THR A 63 13.02 7.08 39.64
N ALA A 64 12.61 5.87 39.23
CA ALA A 64 12.34 4.77 40.15
C ALA A 64 13.57 4.41 41.00
N VAL A 65 14.74 4.26 40.37
CA VAL A 65 16.00 3.95 41.06
C VAL A 65 16.40 5.05 42.05
N GLN A 66 16.29 6.32 41.65
CA GLN A 66 16.66 7.43 42.53
C GLN A 66 15.70 7.57 43.73
N LEU A 67 14.40 7.34 43.54
CA LEU A 67 13.43 7.28 44.63
C LEU A 67 13.73 6.15 45.61
N LEU A 68 14.14 4.96 45.13
CA LEU A 68 14.57 3.85 46.00
C LEU A 68 15.81 4.20 46.82
N ARG A 69 16.70 5.04 46.27
CA ARG A 69 17.88 5.60 46.96
C ARG A 69 17.53 6.77 47.90
N GLY A 70 16.25 7.11 48.05
CA GLY A 70 15.79 8.20 48.92
C GLY A 70 16.01 9.60 48.35
N LYS A 71 16.29 9.74 47.04
CA LYS A 71 16.43 11.04 46.39
C LYS A 71 15.12 11.48 45.74
N GLU A 72 14.99 12.78 45.45
CA GLU A 72 13.83 13.36 44.77
C GLU A 72 14.20 13.79 43.34
N PRO A 73 14.04 12.91 42.33
CA PRO A 73 14.47 13.15 40.96
C PRO A 73 13.46 14.00 40.17
N ILE A 74 13.22 15.24 40.62
CA ILE A 74 12.21 16.16 40.06
C ILE A 74 12.43 16.36 38.55
N VAL A 75 13.67 16.64 38.13
CA VAL A 75 14.01 16.91 36.72
C VAL A 75 13.72 15.70 35.83
N ALA A 76 14.14 14.50 36.24
CA ALA A 76 13.86 13.27 35.48
C ALA A 76 12.35 12.99 35.38
N SER A 77 11.58 13.36 36.40
CA SER A 77 10.13 13.22 36.39
C SER A 77 9.42 14.12 35.38
N TRP A 78 9.99 15.30 35.10
CA TRP A 78 9.53 16.16 34.01
C TRP A 78 9.86 15.58 32.64
N PHE A 79 11.09 15.08 32.47
CA PHE A 79 11.52 14.51 31.20
C PHE A 79 10.64 13.33 30.77
N PHE A 80 10.35 12.35 31.62
CA PHE A 80 9.50 11.23 31.16
C PHE A 80 8.09 11.68 30.76
N MET A 81 7.54 12.73 31.38
CA MET A 81 6.23 13.25 30.99
C MET A 81 6.29 13.96 29.65
N VAL A 82 7.31 14.81 29.43
CA VAL A 82 7.53 15.49 28.15
C VAL A 82 7.76 14.49 27.03
N PHE A 83 8.64 13.50 27.24
CA PHE A 83 8.86 12.47 26.22
C PHE A 83 7.57 11.67 25.96
N SER A 84 6.80 11.32 27.00
CA SER A 84 5.56 10.57 26.79
C SER A 84 4.52 11.31 25.94
N SER A 85 4.50 12.65 25.95
CA SER A 85 3.53 13.41 25.16
C SER A 85 3.77 13.32 23.65
N PHE A 86 4.99 12.97 23.20
CA PHE A 86 5.28 12.74 21.78
C PHE A 86 4.51 11.55 21.21
N SER A 87 4.01 10.63 22.06
CA SER A 87 3.12 9.55 21.60
C SER A 87 1.76 10.07 21.09
N LEU A 88 1.33 11.26 21.49
CA LEU A 88 0.11 11.90 21.00
C LEU A 88 0.26 12.41 19.55
N VAL A 89 1.48 12.48 19.02
CA VAL A 89 1.77 12.91 17.65
C VAL A 89 1.75 11.72 16.68
N ILE A 90 1.72 10.48 17.18
CA ILE A 90 1.66 9.25 16.36
C ILE A 90 0.53 9.28 15.32
N PRO A 91 -0.72 9.67 15.66
CA PRO A 91 -1.82 9.69 14.70
C PRO A 91 -1.71 10.81 13.66
N LEU A 92 -0.86 11.82 13.89
CA LEU A 92 -0.71 12.99 13.03
C LEU A 92 0.37 12.82 11.96
N MET A 93 1.15 11.73 11.99
CA MET A 93 2.23 11.52 11.03
C MET A 93 1.75 10.85 9.73
N PRO A 94 1.93 11.50 8.55
CA PRO A 94 1.57 10.92 7.26
C PRO A 94 2.54 9.84 6.74
N ILE A 95 3.71 9.66 7.38
CA ILE A 95 4.91 9.00 6.83
C ILE A 95 4.77 7.46 6.67
N MET A 96 3.59 6.94 6.99
CA MET A 96 3.39 5.53 7.28
C MET A 96 2.04 5.07 6.69
N ARG A 97 1.52 5.82 5.70
CA ARG A 97 0.15 5.70 5.17
C ARG A 97 -0.14 4.42 4.38
N ASP A 98 0.86 3.74 3.82
CA ASP A 98 0.61 2.50 3.08
C ASP A 98 0.83 1.21 3.91
N ARG A 99 1.40 1.31 5.13
CA ARG A 99 1.70 0.12 5.96
C ARG A 99 1.60 0.29 7.48
N ALA A 100 1.23 1.44 8.05
CA ALA A 100 1.22 1.57 9.51
C ALA A 100 -0.07 1.12 10.18
N GLU A 101 0.14 0.01 10.88
CA GLU A 101 -0.71 -0.66 11.84
C GLU A 101 -1.09 0.20 13.08
N PHE A 102 -0.61 1.44 13.22
CA PHE A 102 -0.79 2.27 14.43
C PHE A 102 -2.11 3.05 14.49
N THR A 103 -3.22 2.38 14.20
CA THR A 103 -4.55 3.02 14.11
C THR A 103 -5.42 2.79 15.35
N ALA A 104 -4.90 2.12 16.38
CA ALA A 104 -5.63 1.76 17.58
C ALA A 104 -4.80 1.89 18.85
N VAL A 105 -5.44 2.23 19.97
CA VAL A 105 -4.82 2.35 21.29
C VAL A 105 -5.33 1.23 22.19
N GLY A 106 -4.41 0.47 22.77
CA GLY A 106 -4.71 -0.63 23.67
C GLY A 106 -4.55 -0.30 25.16
N TRP A 107 -4.95 -1.25 26.01
CA TRP A 107 -4.89 -1.14 27.47
C TRP A 107 -3.48 -0.86 28.01
N GLY A 108 -2.44 -1.38 27.36
CA GLY A 108 -1.06 -1.14 27.73
C GLY A 108 -0.71 0.35 27.69
N ALA A 109 -1.17 1.09 26.68
CA ALA A 109 -0.92 2.54 26.61
C ALA A 109 -1.53 3.29 27.80
N LEU A 110 -2.76 2.97 28.17
CA LEU A 110 -3.44 3.61 29.29
C LEU A 110 -2.74 3.32 30.61
N LEU A 111 -2.39 2.05 30.86
CA LEU A 111 -1.69 1.66 32.08
C LEU A 111 -0.29 2.26 32.16
N TRP A 112 0.41 2.37 31.04
CA TRP A 112 1.71 3.03 30.95
C TRP A 112 1.60 4.50 31.36
N PHE A 113 0.66 5.26 30.79
CA PHE A 113 0.41 6.65 31.20
C PHE A 113 0.01 6.77 32.66
N SER A 114 -0.87 5.90 33.15
CA SER A 114 -1.26 5.85 34.56
C SER A 114 -0.05 5.59 35.48
N ALA A 115 0.88 4.72 35.08
CA ALA A 115 2.11 4.43 35.82
C ALA A 115 3.04 5.63 35.87
N LEU A 116 3.31 6.28 34.74
CA LEU A 116 4.12 7.50 34.65
C LEU A 116 3.56 8.60 35.55
N TRP A 117 2.25 8.83 35.48
CA TRP A 117 1.60 9.88 36.27
C TRP A 117 1.65 9.57 37.78
N LEU A 118 1.44 8.31 38.16
CA LEU A 118 1.54 7.89 39.56
C LEU A 118 2.97 8.06 40.11
N MET A 119 3.99 7.74 39.29
CA MET A 119 5.39 7.98 39.64
C MET A 119 5.67 9.46 39.86
N ARG A 120 5.18 10.32 38.96
CA ARG A 120 5.33 11.77 39.09
C ARG A 120 4.69 12.30 40.38
N LEU A 121 3.52 11.78 40.75
CA LEU A 121 2.88 12.14 42.01
C LEU A 121 3.72 11.71 43.22
N ALA A 122 4.35 10.53 43.18
CA ALA A 122 5.24 10.06 44.24
C ALA A 122 6.48 10.98 44.42
N VAL A 123 7.01 11.54 43.32
CA VAL A 123 8.12 12.51 43.35
C VAL A 123 7.67 13.85 43.90
N MET A 124 6.56 14.40 43.39
CA MET A 124 6.17 15.81 43.61
C MET A 124 5.37 16.05 44.90
N THR A 125 4.87 14.99 45.54
CA THR A 125 4.05 15.13 46.76
C THR A 125 4.94 15.04 48.00
N GLU A 126 4.64 15.88 48.99
CA GLU A 126 5.25 15.81 50.32
C GLU A 126 5.18 14.40 50.90
N ASN A 127 6.21 13.98 51.63
CA ASN A 127 6.28 12.64 52.21
C ASN A 127 5.44 12.51 53.50
N THR A 128 4.21 13.01 53.49
CA THR A 128 3.24 12.86 54.57
C THR A 128 2.14 11.88 54.15
N PRO A 129 1.70 10.97 55.03
CA PRO A 129 0.63 10.00 54.70
C PRO A 129 -0.64 10.67 54.16
N GLU A 130 -1.02 11.83 54.71
CA GLU A 130 -2.23 12.57 54.34
C GLU A 130 -2.13 13.20 52.95
N ALA A 131 -0.98 13.81 52.61
CA ALA A 131 -0.77 14.40 51.29
C ALA A 131 -0.76 13.32 50.20
N LEU A 132 -0.04 12.21 50.44
CA LEU A 132 0.07 11.10 49.49
C LEU A 132 -1.26 10.39 49.29
N ASN A 133 -2.06 10.18 50.34
CA ASN A 133 -3.40 9.60 50.23
C ASN A 133 -4.34 10.52 49.43
N ARG A 134 -4.30 11.83 49.66
CA ARG A 134 -5.08 12.80 48.87
C ARG A 134 -4.68 12.80 47.39
N ALA A 135 -3.37 12.83 47.11
CA ALA A 135 -2.84 12.77 45.75
C ALA A 135 -3.25 11.47 45.03
N PHE A 136 -3.11 10.33 45.71
CA PHE A 136 -3.53 9.02 45.19
C PHE A 136 -5.03 8.97 44.88
N LYS A 137 -5.90 9.44 45.79
CA LYS A 137 -7.35 9.52 45.54
C LYS A 137 -7.66 10.39 44.33
N LYS A 138 -6.94 11.51 44.13
CA LYS A 138 -7.11 12.39 42.97
C LYS A 138 -6.71 11.67 41.68
N TRP A 139 -5.55 11.01 41.67
CA TRP A 139 -5.08 10.20 40.55
C TRP A 139 -6.07 9.09 40.18
N ALA A 140 -6.54 8.33 41.16
CA ALA A 140 -7.47 7.22 40.95
C ALA A 140 -8.78 7.71 40.32
N LYS A 141 -9.33 8.83 40.82
CA LYS A 141 -10.53 9.45 40.25
C LYS A 141 -10.34 9.87 38.80
N VAL A 142 -9.23 10.56 38.48
CA VAL A 142 -9.01 11.04 37.10
C VAL A 142 -8.71 9.88 36.15
N CYS A 143 -7.89 8.90 36.56
CA CYS A 143 -7.66 7.71 35.75
C CYS A 143 -8.97 6.97 35.48
N ALA A 144 -9.82 6.78 36.49
CA ALA A 144 -11.13 6.17 36.31
C ALA A 144 -11.97 6.94 35.28
N VAL A 145 -12.12 8.26 35.43
CA VAL A 145 -12.90 9.09 34.49
C VAL A 145 -12.37 8.98 33.06
N ILE A 146 -11.05 9.11 32.86
CA ILE A 146 -10.44 9.03 31.52
C ILE A 146 -10.66 7.63 30.93
N THR A 147 -10.37 6.57 31.69
CA THR A 147 -10.52 5.20 31.24
C THR A 147 -11.98 4.89 30.89
N PHE A 148 -12.95 5.28 31.72
CA PHE A 148 -14.37 5.07 31.43
C PHE A 148 -14.82 5.83 30.18
N SER A 149 -14.39 7.08 30.01
CA SER A 149 -14.73 7.88 28.83
C SER A 149 -14.16 7.28 27.54
N LEU A 150 -12.88 6.89 27.54
CA LEU A 150 -12.23 6.27 26.38
C LEU A 150 -12.82 4.89 26.07
N PHE A 151 -13.14 4.10 27.09
CA PHE A 151 -13.81 2.83 26.92
C PHE A 151 -15.21 3.01 26.33
N ALA A 152 -16.03 3.92 26.89
CA ALA A 152 -17.37 4.21 26.37
C ALA A 152 -17.32 4.70 24.91
N PHE A 153 -16.38 5.59 24.61
CA PHE A 153 -16.13 6.07 23.24
C PHE A 153 -15.74 4.92 22.32
N GLY A 154 -14.78 4.08 22.71
CA GLY A 154 -14.36 2.92 21.92
C GLY A 154 -15.46 1.88 21.73
N ARG A 155 -16.33 1.66 22.72
CA ARG A 155 -17.52 0.80 22.57
C ARG A 155 -18.53 1.37 21.58
N TRP A 156 -18.75 2.69 21.59
CA TRP A 156 -19.56 3.36 20.58
C TRP A 156 -18.93 3.20 19.18
N GLN A 157 -17.60 3.43 19.05
CA GLN A 157 -16.91 3.24 17.77
C GLN A 157 -17.01 1.79 17.27
N TYR A 158 -16.82 0.80 18.15
CA TYR A 158 -16.95 -0.61 17.80
C TYR A 158 -18.36 -0.94 17.31
N ALA A 159 -19.40 -0.43 17.99
CA ALA A 159 -20.78 -0.65 17.60
C ALA A 159 -21.11 -0.03 16.24
N ALA A 160 -20.62 1.19 15.98
CA ALA A 160 -20.81 1.90 14.72
C ALA A 160 -19.89 1.41 13.58
N ALA A 161 -18.80 0.73 13.88
CA ALA A 161 -17.90 0.16 12.89
C ALA A 161 -18.55 -1.05 12.20
N ASN A 162 -18.26 -1.22 10.92
CA ASN A 162 -18.67 -2.39 10.14
C ASN A 162 -17.72 -3.59 10.39
N ALA A 163 -18.03 -4.77 9.86
CA ALA A 163 -17.24 -5.99 10.12
C ALA A 163 -15.76 -5.82 9.72
N GLN A 164 -15.48 -5.31 8.52
CA GLN A 164 -14.13 -5.04 8.04
C GLN A 164 -13.37 -4.03 8.92
N GLN A 165 -14.04 -2.94 9.32
CA GLN A 165 -13.45 -1.94 10.22
C GLN A 165 -13.16 -2.53 11.61
N ARG A 166 -14.01 -3.42 12.12
CA ARG A 166 -13.76 -4.11 13.39
C ARG A 166 -12.52 -5.01 13.31
N GLU A 167 -12.38 -5.78 12.24
CA GLU A 167 -11.22 -6.64 12.02
C GLU A 167 -9.93 -5.84 11.88
N GLN A 168 -9.97 -4.71 11.16
CA GLN A 168 -8.79 -3.89 10.91
C GLN A 168 -8.36 -3.05 12.11
N TYR A 169 -9.31 -2.47 12.87
CA TYR A 169 -9.01 -1.47 13.90
C TYR A 169 -9.22 -1.95 15.34
N PHE A 170 -10.01 -2.98 15.57
CA PHE A 170 -10.39 -3.44 16.92
C PHE A 170 -9.82 -4.83 17.25
N LEU A 171 -8.49 -4.93 17.17
CA LEU A 171 -7.75 -6.09 17.65
C LEU A 171 -7.95 -6.32 19.16
N VAL A 172 -7.63 -7.53 19.62
CA VAL A 172 -7.77 -7.91 21.04
C VAL A 172 -7.01 -6.91 21.93
N GLY A 173 -7.68 -6.40 22.95
CA GLY A 173 -7.10 -5.46 23.91
C GLY A 173 -7.10 -3.98 23.47
N THR A 174 -7.68 -3.65 22.31
CA THR A 174 -7.96 -2.27 21.88
C THR A 174 -9.00 -1.62 22.80
N VAL A 175 -8.72 -0.39 23.22
CA VAL A 175 -9.65 0.47 23.94
C VAL A 175 -10.43 1.33 22.97
N PHE A 176 -9.74 2.05 22.07
CA PHE A 176 -10.35 2.89 21.04
C PHE A 176 -9.45 2.96 19.81
N ALA A 177 -10.00 3.43 18.68
CA ALA A 177 -9.27 3.54 17.43
C ALA A 177 -9.26 4.97 16.89
N PHE A 178 -8.19 5.37 16.21
CA PHE A 178 -8.08 6.64 15.49
C PHE A 178 -8.79 6.53 14.14
N MET A 179 -10.11 6.33 14.18
CA MET A 179 -10.96 6.25 13.00
C MET A 179 -12.34 6.85 13.26
N LEU A 180 -12.96 7.34 12.19
CA LEU A 180 -14.39 7.66 12.16
C LEU A 180 -15.13 6.45 11.56
N PRO A 181 -16.06 5.80 12.28
CA PRO A 181 -16.78 4.64 11.75
C PRO A 181 -17.64 5.02 10.56
N SER A 182 -17.64 4.17 9.54
CA SER A 182 -18.46 4.40 8.34
C SER A 182 -19.95 4.37 8.67
N SER A 183 -20.34 3.60 9.70
CA SER A 183 -21.72 3.33 10.07
C SER A 183 -22.53 2.65 8.95
N LEU A 184 -21.84 2.05 7.97
CA LEU A 184 -22.44 1.28 6.89
C LEU A 184 -22.33 -0.21 7.18
N PRO A 185 -23.34 -1.03 6.86
CA PRO A 185 -23.19 -2.48 6.95
C PRO A 185 -22.13 -2.97 5.96
N TYR A 186 -21.30 -3.92 6.40
CA TYR A 186 -20.46 -4.69 5.49
C TYR A 186 -21.30 -5.82 4.92
N ILE A 187 -21.55 -5.81 3.60
CA ILE A 187 -22.29 -6.87 2.92
C ILE A 187 -21.26 -7.65 2.12
N ALA A 188 -20.89 -8.85 2.59
CA ALA A 188 -19.89 -9.65 1.90
C ALA A 188 -20.31 -9.91 0.44
N PRO A 189 -19.42 -9.68 -0.55
CA PRO A 189 -19.63 -10.14 -1.92
C PRO A 189 -19.85 -11.66 -1.95
N PRO A 190 -20.53 -12.20 -2.98
CA PRO A 190 -20.72 -13.64 -3.12
C PRO A 190 -19.35 -14.34 -3.19
N ALA A 191 -19.19 -15.50 -2.56
CA ALA A 191 -17.89 -16.21 -2.53
C ALA A 191 -17.40 -16.63 -3.93
N SER A 192 -18.34 -16.83 -4.85
CA SER A 192 -18.11 -17.08 -6.26
C SER A 192 -19.32 -16.58 -7.03
N LEU A 193 -19.14 -16.22 -8.29
CA LEU A 193 -20.26 -15.95 -9.17
C LEU A 193 -20.86 -17.27 -9.68
N PRO A 194 -22.19 -17.47 -9.58
CA PRO A 194 -22.84 -18.68 -10.04
C PRO A 194 -22.79 -18.71 -11.57
N GLU A 195 -21.95 -19.60 -12.10
CA GLU A 195 -21.58 -19.74 -13.52
C GLU A 195 -20.67 -18.63 -14.07
N ALA A 196 -19.36 -18.84 -13.98
CA ALA A 196 -18.46 -18.90 -15.14
C ALA A 196 -17.01 -18.99 -14.65
N GLY A 197 -16.39 -20.17 -14.81
CA GLY A 197 -14.94 -20.34 -14.59
C GLY A 197 -14.04 -19.55 -15.55
N ASN A 198 -14.63 -18.66 -16.37
CA ASN A 198 -14.01 -17.81 -17.40
C ASN A 198 -14.81 -16.50 -17.67
N GLY A 199 -15.74 -16.11 -16.80
CA GLY A 199 -16.68 -15.01 -17.09
C GLY A 199 -15.98 -13.65 -17.19
N SER A 200 -16.42 -12.83 -18.14
CA SER A 200 -15.98 -11.44 -18.27
C SER A 200 -16.97 -10.50 -17.58
N ALA A 201 -16.44 -9.45 -16.95
CA ALA A 201 -17.23 -8.42 -16.28
C ALA A 201 -17.11 -7.11 -17.04
N GLU A 202 -18.22 -6.47 -17.35
CA GLU A 202 -18.23 -5.13 -17.95
C GLU A 202 -18.27 -4.06 -16.84
N TRP A 203 -17.32 -3.12 -16.91
CA TRP A 203 -17.34 -1.92 -16.08
C TRP A 203 -18.30 -0.88 -16.65
N LEU A 204 -19.23 -0.38 -15.83
CA LEU A 204 -20.25 0.58 -16.24
C LEU A 204 -19.94 2.06 -15.92
N GLY A 205 -18.82 2.36 -15.25
CA GLY A 205 -18.39 3.74 -15.04
C GLY A 205 -17.59 4.29 -16.22
N GLY A 206 -17.02 5.48 -16.06
CA GLY A 206 -15.95 5.97 -16.91
C GLY A 206 -14.61 5.29 -16.60
N LEU A 207 -13.74 5.26 -17.60
CA LEU A 207 -12.33 4.88 -17.47
C LEU A 207 -11.50 6.10 -17.84
N GLU A 208 -10.72 6.60 -16.89
CA GLU A 208 -9.73 7.65 -17.08
C GLU A 208 -8.33 7.05 -16.90
N ILE A 209 -7.34 7.63 -17.56
CA ILE A 209 -5.95 7.44 -17.17
C ILE A 209 -5.50 8.73 -16.50
N SER A 210 -5.07 8.63 -15.24
CA SER A 210 -4.66 9.78 -14.43
C SER A 210 -3.33 10.38 -14.92
N GLU A 211 -2.93 11.51 -14.32
CA GLU A 211 -1.67 12.20 -14.64
C GLU A 211 -0.42 11.36 -14.29
N ASP A 212 -0.55 10.48 -13.29
CA ASP A 212 0.46 9.46 -12.93
C ASP A 212 0.35 8.17 -13.76
N ASN A 213 -0.47 8.21 -14.81
CA ASN A 213 -0.69 7.17 -15.80
C ASN A 213 -1.40 5.91 -15.30
N SER A 214 -1.92 5.91 -14.07
CA SER A 214 -2.70 4.78 -13.57
C SER A 214 -4.12 4.73 -14.16
N LEU A 215 -4.59 3.50 -14.45
CA LEU A 215 -5.99 3.27 -14.82
C LEU A 215 -6.91 3.64 -13.65
N THR A 216 -7.73 4.65 -13.86
CA THR A 216 -8.67 5.18 -12.90
C THR A 216 -10.11 4.89 -13.34
N PHE A 217 -10.83 4.17 -12.48
CA PHE A 217 -12.23 3.85 -12.62
C PHE A 217 -13.03 5.01 -12.04
N VAL A 218 -13.81 5.68 -12.89
CA VAL A 218 -14.57 6.87 -12.51
C VAL A 218 -16.05 6.55 -12.49
N SER A 219 -16.73 6.77 -11.38
CA SER A 219 -18.20 6.74 -11.35
C SER A 219 -18.72 7.87 -10.48
N GLY A 220 -19.43 8.81 -11.10
CA GLY A 220 -19.81 10.06 -10.46
C GLY A 220 -18.58 10.84 -9.99
N SER A 221 -18.45 11.05 -8.68
CA SER A 221 -17.30 11.72 -8.07
C SER A 221 -16.17 10.76 -7.65
N LEU A 222 -16.40 9.45 -7.66
CA LEU A 222 -15.43 8.46 -7.19
C LEU A 222 -14.37 8.17 -8.24
N LYS A 223 -13.12 8.02 -7.76
CA LYS A 223 -11.97 7.54 -8.52
C LYS A 223 -11.43 6.32 -7.78
N GLU A 224 -11.40 5.17 -8.45
CA GLU A 224 -10.83 3.93 -7.92
C GLU A 224 -9.64 3.52 -8.81
N TYR A 225 -8.55 3.11 -8.17
CA TYR A 225 -7.25 2.93 -8.83
C TYR A 225 -6.86 1.47 -9.04
N ARG A 226 -7.78 0.53 -8.78
CA ARG A 226 -7.49 -0.92 -8.82
C ARG A 226 -8.52 -1.70 -9.64
N PRO A 227 -8.42 -1.66 -10.98
CA PRO A 227 -9.13 -2.58 -11.86
C PRO A 227 -9.04 -4.05 -11.43
N PRO A 228 -10.04 -4.88 -11.74
CA PRO A 228 -9.79 -6.29 -12.03
C PRO A 228 -8.77 -6.41 -13.17
N LYS A 229 -7.87 -7.38 -13.11
CA LYS A 229 -6.86 -7.58 -14.17
C LYS A 229 -7.45 -7.93 -15.55
N ARG A 230 -8.72 -8.34 -15.61
CA ARG A 230 -9.43 -8.66 -16.84
C ARG A 230 -10.87 -8.18 -16.75
N PHE A 231 -11.28 -7.29 -17.64
CA PHE A 231 -12.63 -6.74 -17.68
C PHE A 231 -12.97 -6.24 -19.08
N ILE A 232 -14.26 -6.08 -19.37
CA ILE A 232 -14.75 -5.45 -20.59
C ILE A 232 -15.07 -3.99 -20.31
N TYR A 233 -14.72 -3.12 -21.24
CA TYR A 233 -15.08 -1.71 -21.22
C TYR A 233 -15.44 -1.24 -22.63
N GLN A 234 -16.67 -0.74 -22.80
CA GLN A 234 -17.19 -0.25 -24.09
C GLN A 234 -16.98 -1.22 -25.26
N GLY A 235 -17.16 -2.53 -25.02
CA GLY A 235 -16.99 -3.57 -26.04
C GLY A 235 -15.54 -4.01 -26.29
N TYR A 236 -14.57 -3.53 -25.51
CA TYR A 236 -13.17 -3.98 -25.57
C TYR A 236 -12.84 -4.81 -24.33
N LEU A 237 -12.18 -5.95 -24.52
CA LEU A 237 -11.58 -6.73 -23.45
C LEU A 237 -10.23 -6.11 -23.08
N ILE A 238 -10.13 -5.61 -21.86
CA ILE A 238 -8.91 -5.05 -21.27
C ILE A 238 -8.29 -6.12 -20.37
N GLN A 239 -6.99 -6.37 -20.58
CA GLN A 239 -6.21 -7.36 -19.85
C GLN A 239 -4.90 -6.73 -19.38
N GLU A 240 -4.65 -6.77 -18.08
CA GLU A 240 -3.39 -6.38 -17.47
C GLU A 240 -2.44 -7.59 -17.39
N TYR A 241 -1.28 -7.45 -18.01
CA TYR A 241 -0.18 -8.39 -17.92
C TYR A 241 0.95 -7.79 -17.08
N PHE A 242 1.43 -8.51 -16.06
CA PHE A 242 2.42 -8.12 -15.03
C PHE A 242 1.93 -7.14 -13.96
N HIS A 243 2.25 -7.42 -12.68
CA HIS A 243 1.65 -6.74 -11.52
C HIS A 243 2.22 -5.34 -11.22
N GLU A 244 3.48 -5.07 -11.59
CA GLU A 244 4.21 -3.87 -11.14
C GLU A 244 4.44 -2.81 -12.23
N ASP A 245 4.46 -3.19 -13.52
CA ASP A 245 4.65 -2.24 -14.66
C ASP A 245 3.68 -2.55 -15.83
N GLY A 246 2.47 -3.01 -15.53
CA GLY A 246 1.71 -3.84 -16.47
C GLY A 246 1.50 -3.28 -17.88
N ILE A 247 1.63 -4.15 -18.89
CA ILE A 247 1.12 -3.85 -20.24
C ILE A 247 -0.38 -4.18 -20.24
N LEU A 248 -1.17 -3.19 -20.66
CA LEU A 248 -2.57 -3.37 -20.98
C LEU A 248 -2.65 -3.87 -22.41
N SER A 249 -3.22 -5.06 -22.60
CA SER A 249 -3.73 -5.47 -23.91
C SER A 249 -5.21 -5.15 -23.98
N ILE A 250 -5.61 -4.58 -25.11
CA ILE A 250 -6.96 -4.13 -25.38
C ILE A 250 -7.34 -4.70 -26.74
N VAL A 251 -8.36 -5.55 -26.75
CA VAL A 251 -8.84 -6.22 -27.96
C VAL A 251 -10.36 -6.11 -28.05
N PRO A 252 -10.95 -6.12 -29.26
CA PRO A 252 -12.40 -6.24 -29.39
C PRO A 252 -12.91 -7.46 -28.62
N ALA A 253 -13.94 -7.27 -27.78
CA ALA A 253 -14.51 -8.37 -27.03
C ALA A 253 -15.27 -9.31 -27.98
N GLU A 254 -14.91 -10.59 -28.01
CA GLU A 254 -15.58 -11.59 -28.86
C GLU A 254 -17.05 -11.80 -28.49
N LYS A 255 -17.39 -11.57 -27.21
CA LYS A 255 -18.74 -11.73 -26.66
C LYS A 255 -19.02 -10.65 -25.61
N PRO A 256 -20.29 -10.27 -25.41
CA PRO A 256 -20.71 -9.43 -24.29
C PRO A 256 -20.32 -10.04 -22.94
N ALA A 257 -20.18 -9.19 -21.92
CA ALA A 257 -19.90 -9.63 -20.56
C ALA A 257 -21.08 -10.39 -19.96
N ASP A 258 -20.79 -11.45 -19.21
CA ASP A 258 -21.79 -12.22 -18.47
C ASP A 258 -22.36 -11.41 -17.29
N TYR A 259 -21.53 -10.52 -16.76
CA TYR A 259 -21.86 -9.66 -15.64
C TYR A 259 -21.45 -8.21 -15.89
N ARG A 260 -22.11 -7.30 -15.17
CA ARG A 260 -21.83 -5.88 -15.13
C ARG A 260 -21.57 -5.46 -13.70
N TYR A 261 -20.56 -4.62 -13.49
CA TYR A 261 -20.24 -4.11 -12.16
C TYR A 261 -19.90 -2.62 -12.22
N GLY A 262 -20.12 -1.95 -11.10
CA GLY A 262 -19.87 -0.53 -11.01
C GLY A 262 -20.39 0.08 -9.72
N TYR A 263 -20.42 1.41 -9.73
CA TYR A 263 -21.04 2.21 -8.68
C TYR A 263 -22.13 3.07 -9.26
N ARG A 264 -23.15 3.33 -8.45
CA ARG A 264 -24.20 4.31 -8.73
C ARG A 264 -24.46 5.16 -7.49
N PRO A 265 -24.97 6.39 -7.63
CA PRO A 265 -25.47 7.16 -6.50
C PRO A 265 -26.53 6.36 -5.71
N ALA A 266 -26.51 6.53 -4.38
CA ALA A 266 -27.57 5.99 -3.52
C ALA A 266 -28.89 6.70 -3.81
N GLN A 267 -29.98 5.93 -3.92
CA GLN A 267 -31.33 6.44 -4.11
C GLN A 267 -31.98 6.81 -2.77
N SER A 268 -33.11 7.52 -2.82
CA SER A 268 -33.86 7.87 -1.61
C SER A 268 -34.24 6.61 -0.82
N GLY A 269 -33.83 6.54 0.45
CA GLY A 269 -34.04 5.38 1.32
C GLY A 269 -32.88 4.39 1.37
N GLU A 270 -31.88 4.50 0.49
CA GLU A 270 -30.66 3.71 0.56
C GLU A 270 -29.62 4.35 1.50
N GLN A 271 -28.80 3.52 2.14
CA GLN A 271 -27.71 3.97 3.01
C GLN A 271 -26.44 4.24 2.20
N GLY A 272 -25.57 5.11 2.72
CA GLY A 272 -24.31 5.48 2.07
C GLY A 272 -24.46 6.61 1.07
N GLU A 273 -23.35 6.96 0.45
CA GLU A 273 -23.30 7.98 -0.59
C GLU A 273 -23.47 7.35 -1.98
N GLN A 274 -22.98 6.12 -2.13
CA GLN A 274 -23.09 5.33 -3.36
C GLN A 274 -23.38 3.87 -3.05
N ILE A 275 -23.83 3.14 -4.07
CA ILE A 275 -24.03 1.70 -4.05
C ILE A 275 -23.06 1.08 -5.05
N GLN A 276 -22.20 0.19 -4.56
CA GLN A 276 -21.46 -0.72 -5.43
C GLN A 276 -22.34 -1.92 -5.77
N PHE A 277 -22.29 -2.39 -7.00
CA PHE A 277 -23.16 -3.49 -7.45
C PHE A 277 -22.47 -4.45 -8.41
N ILE A 278 -23.01 -5.67 -8.46
CA ILE A 278 -22.77 -6.69 -9.48
C ILE A 278 -24.14 -7.14 -10.01
N GLN A 279 -24.29 -7.09 -11.32
CA GLN A 279 -25.50 -7.48 -12.06
C GLN A 279 -25.16 -8.53 -13.10
N GLN A 280 -26.10 -9.41 -13.41
CA GLN A 280 -26.03 -10.24 -14.61
C GLN A 280 -26.28 -9.40 -15.87
N ALA A 281 -25.90 -9.92 -17.04
CA ALA A 281 -26.14 -9.26 -18.33
C ALA A 281 -27.62 -8.89 -18.58
N ASN A 282 -28.56 -9.65 -18.01
CA ASN A 282 -30.01 -9.40 -18.08
C ASN A 282 -30.50 -8.27 -17.13
N GLY A 283 -29.60 -7.67 -16.33
CA GLY A 283 -29.91 -6.61 -15.37
C GLY A 283 -30.31 -7.09 -13.97
N HIS A 284 -30.37 -8.41 -13.71
CA HIS A 284 -30.66 -8.94 -12.39
C HIS A 284 -29.48 -8.68 -11.44
N THR A 285 -29.73 -7.97 -10.34
CA THR A 285 -28.72 -7.69 -9.31
C THR A 285 -28.37 -8.95 -8.52
N VAL A 286 -27.11 -9.38 -8.63
CA VAL A 286 -26.55 -10.51 -7.89
C VAL A 286 -26.11 -10.06 -6.50
N TRP A 287 -25.55 -8.87 -6.41
CA TRP A 287 -25.06 -8.30 -5.16
C TRP A 287 -25.02 -6.77 -5.25
N GLN A 288 -25.31 -6.11 -4.14
CA GLN A 288 -25.11 -4.68 -4.01
C GLN A 288 -24.82 -4.31 -2.55
N ALA A 289 -24.03 -3.26 -2.34
CA ALA A 289 -23.69 -2.80 -1.01
C ALA A 289 -23.46 -1.28 -0.94
N PRO A 290 -23.79 -0.66 0.21
CA PRO A 290 -23.57 0.77 0.40
C PRO A 290 -22.09 1.07 0.64
N VAL A 291 -21.62 2.17 0.07
CA VAL A 291 -20.27 2.71 0.26
C VAL A 291 -20.30 4.20 0.54
N LYS A 292 -19.28 4.68 1.25
CA LYS A 292 -19.04 6.08 1.59
C LYS A 292 -17.63 6.49 1.17
N ARG A 293 -17.48 7.68 0.60
CA ARG A 293 -16.16 8.23 0.28
C ARG A 293 -15.50 8.77 1.55
N ALA A 294 -14.23 8.44 1.73
CA ALA A 294 -13.32 9.08 2.68
C ALA A 294 -12.18 9.75 1.92
N ASP A 295 -11.45 10.67 2.58
CA ASP A 295 -10.34 11.41 1.97
C ASP A 295 -9.23 10.52 1.38
N LEU A 296 -9.14 9.26 1.83
CA LEU A 296 -8.10 8.29 1.44
C LEU A 296 -8.66 6.98 0.85
N GLY A 297 -9.95 6.89 0.51
CA GLY A 297 -10.53 5.66 -0.06
C GLY A 297 -12.02 5.51 0.17
N GLN A 298 -12.55 4.31 -0.07
CA GLN A 298 -13.97 4.00 0.11
C GLN A 298 -14.13 3.08 1.32
N TYR A 299 -15.23 3.27 2.07
CA TYR A 299 -15.64 2.35 3.12
C TYR A 299 -17.08 1.88 2.89
N PRO A 300 -17.35 0.57 3.00
CA PRO A 300 -16.37 -0.52 3.12
C PRO A 300 -15.53 -0.70 1.85
N ASP A 301 -14.31 -1.23 1.98
CA ASP A 301 -13.42 -1.49 0.85
C ASP A 301 -13.62 -2.92 0.35
N TYR A 302 -14.35 -3.05 -0.76
CA TYR A 302 -14.63 -4.33 -1.41
C TYR A 302 -13.61 -4.69 -2.50
N GLY A 303 -12.63 -3.84 -2.80
CA GLY A 303 -11.80 -3.94 -4.00
C GLY A 303 -11.09 -5.28 -4.14
N LYS A 304 -10.45 -5.77 -3.07
CA LYS A 304 -9.78 -7.08 -3.06
C LYS A 304 -10.73 -8.25 -3.32
N THR A 305 -11.89 -8.25 -2.66
CA THR A 305 -12.86 -9.35 -2.77
C THR A 305 -13.50 -9.36 -4.15
N ILE A 306 -13.90 -8.20 -4.68
CA ILE A 306 -14.48 -8.08 -6.03
C ILE A 306 -13.48 -8.52 -7.09
N GLN A 307 -12.20 -8.12 -6.98
CA GLN A 307 -11.15 -8.58 -7.88
C GLN A 307 -11.02 -10.11 -7.90
N SER A 308 -11.16 -10.76 -6.74
CA SER A 308 -11.09 -12.23 -6.64
C SER A 308 -12.27 -12.94 -7.30
N LEU A 309 -13.42 -12.27 -7.50
CA LEU A 309 -14.57 -12.85 -8.19
C LEU A 309 -14.34 -13.01 -9.69
N TRP A 310 -13.54 -12.12 -10.27
CA TRP A 310 -13.22 -12.11 -11.70
C TRP A 310 -11.91 -12.84 -12.02
N GLN A 311 -11.13 -13.20 -10.99
CA GLN A 311 -9.84 -13.86 -11.11
C GLN A 311 -9.88 -15.22 -10.42
N PRO A 312 -9.94 -16.35 -11.15
CA PRO A 312 -9.34 -17.55 -10.59
C PRO A 312 -7.84 -17.27 -10.36
N PRO A 313 -7.21 -17.82 -9.31
CA PRO A 313 -5.82 -17.59 -8.94
C PRO A 313 -4.86 -18.32 -9.89
N LYS A 314 -5.00 -18.08 -11.20
CA LYS A 314 -3.89 -18.26 -12.13
C LYS A 314 -3.27 -16.89 -12.19
N HIS A 315 -2.09 -16.75 -11.60
CA HIS A 315 -1.19 -15.70 -12.03
C HIS A 315 -1.17 -15.74 -13.56
N THR A 316 -1.79 -14.77 -14.22
CA THR A 316 -1.48 -14.44 -15.62
C THR A 316 -0.12 -13.74 -15.66
N GLU A 317 0.83 -14.17 -14.83
CA GLU A 317 2.12 -14.52 -15.40
C GLU A 317 1.83 -15.69 -16.33
N ILE A 318 1.39 -15.35 -17.53
CA ILE A 318 1.55 -16.27 -18.64
C ILE A 318 3.06 -16.31 -18.81
N ALA A 319 3.73 -17.13 -17.99
CA ALA A 319 4.98 -17.76 -18.32
C ALA A 319 4.65 -18.73 -19.46
N ALA A 320 4.21 -18.16 -20.58
CA ALA A 320 4.33 -18.79 -21.85
C ALA A 320 5.83 -18.98 -21.96
N GLU A 321 6.26 -20.22 -21.76
CA GLU A 321 7.64 -20.60 -21.99
C GLU A 321 8.04 -20.00 -23.34
N PHE A 322 9.19 -19.35 -23.34
CA PHE A 322 9.81 -18.77 -24.52
C PHE A 322 10.14 -19.93 -25.49
N ASP A 323 9.11 -20.34 -26.24
CA ASP A 323 9.15 -21.35 -27.30
C ASP A 323 9.94 -20.74 -28.46
N ALA A 324 11.28 -20.77 -28.41
CA ALA A 324 12.18 -20.96 -29.56
C ALA A 324 13.53 -20.25 -29.40
N ASN A 325 14.58 -21.04 -29.72
CA ASN A 325 15.94 -20.72 -30.16
C ASN A 325 16.64 -19.52 -29.47
N PRO A 326 17.75 -19.74 -28.73
CA PRO A 326 18.43 -18.75 -27.88
C PRO A 326 19.10 -17.56 -28.60
N ALA A 327 18.76 -17.31 -29.86
CA ALA A 327 19.17 -16.15 -30.65
C ALA A 327 17.99 -15.67 -31.51
N GLN A 328 17.09 -14.86 -30.94
CA GLN A 328 16.11 -14.11 -31.72
C GLN A 328 16.72 -12.76 -32.06
N THR A 329 16.69 -12.34 -33.33
CA THR A 329 17.14 -11.00 -33.75
C THR A 329 15.95 -10.20 -34.26
N PHE A 330 15.86 -8.95 -33.82
CA PHE A 330 14.82 -8.00 -34.17
C PHE A 330 15.47 -6.84 -34.95
N ALA A 331 15.17 -6.75 -36.23
CA ALA A 331 15.70 -5.72 -37.13
C ALA A 331 14.58 -5.00 -37.92
N GLU A 332 13.39 -5.58 -38.00
CA GLU A 332 12.26 -5.04 -38.76
C GLU A 332 11.37 -4.17 -37.86
N ALA A 333 10.98 -3.00 -38.35
CA ALA A 333 10.01 -2.15 -37.66
C ALA A 333 8.62 -2.80 -37.71
N CYS A 334 7.91 -2.81 -36.58
CA CYS A 334 6.53 -3.27 -36.56
C CYS A 334 5.62 -2.36 -37.41
N PRO A 335 4.66 -2.92 -38.16
CA PRO A 335 3.58 -2.12 -38.74
C PRO A 335 2.69 -1.59 -37.60
N ILE A 336 2.81 -0.29 -37.33
CA ILE A 336 1.99 0.39 -36.32
C ILE A 336 0.77 1.01 -37.00
N GLU A 337 -0.41 0.69 -36.48
CA GLU A 337 -1.68 1.18 -36.97
C GLU A 337 -2.19 2.35 -36.10
N PRO A 338 -3.04 3.24 -36.65
CA PRO A 338 -3.75 4.23 -35.86
C PRO A 338 -4.64 3.58 -34.81
N TYR A 339 -4.61 4.13 -33.61
CA TYR A 339 -5.45 3.71 -32.49
C TYR A 339 -6.95 3.84 -32.82
N SER A 340 -7.70 2.75 -32.67
CA SER A 340 -9.12 2.69 -33.06
C SER A 340 -10.14 2.70 -31.91
N ALA A 341 -9.72 2.59 -30.64
CA ALA A 341 -10.71 2.47 -29.55
C ALA A 341 -11.36 3.82 -29.17
N PRO A 342 -12.64 3.79 -28.74
CA PRO A 342 -13.47 4.99 -28.58
C PRO A 342 -13.22 5.77 -27.29
N PHE A 343 -12.25 5.34 -26.47
CA PHE A 343 -11.88 5.98 -25.20
C PHE A 343 -10.44 6.48 -25.24
N LYS A 344 -10.10 7.45 -24.39
CA LYS A 344 -8.77 8.04 -24.39
C LYS A 344 -7.79 7.14 -23.64
N LEU A 345 -6.68 6.80 -24.30
CA LEU A 345 -5.52 6.15 -23.68
C LEU A 345 -4.29 7.07 -23.85
N HIS A 346 -3.30 6.91 -22.99
CA HIS A 346 -2.01 7.59 -23.13
C HIS A 346 -1.11 6.76 -24.03
N GLU A 347 -0.64 7.38 -25.10
CA GLU A 347 0.24 6.79 -26.14
C GLU A 347 -0.11 5.34 -26.53
N PRO A 348 -1.37 5.02 -26.87
CA PRO A 348 -1.72 3.68 -27.29
C PRO A 348 -1.11 3.36 -28.65
N LEU A 349 -0.69 2.12 -28.82
CA LEU A 349 -0.17 1.62 -30.09
C LEU A 349 -1.00 0.43 -30.53
N GLN A 350 -1.41 0.43 -31.79
CA GLN A 350 -2.12 -0.69 -32.38
C GLN A 350 -1.18 -1.48 -33.29
N ILE A 351 -1.11 -2.80 -33.08
CA ILE A 351 -0.24 -3.71 -33.81
C ILE A 351 -1.06 -4.97 -34.10
N ASP A 352 -1.15 -5.36 -35.38
CA ASP A 352 -1.92 -6.52 -35.85
C ASP A 352 -3.37 -6.53 -35.27
N GLY A 353 -4.04 -5.37 -35.26
CA GLY A 353 -5.43 -5.22 -34.77
C GLY A 353 -5.62 -5.28 -33.25
N LYS A 354 -4.55 -5.40 -32.46
CA LYS A 354 -4.60 -5.33 -30.99
C LYS A 354 -3.97 -4.04 -30.48
N ILE A 355 -4.60 -3.44 -29.48
CA ILE A 355 -4.14 -2.21 -28.87
C ILE A 355 -3.33 -2.55 -27.63
N TYR A 356 -2.21 -1.87 -27.47
CA TYR A 356 -1.45 -1.91 -26.24
C TYR A 356 -1.23 -0.52 -25.67
N SER A 357 -1.19 -0.48 -24.34
CA SER A 357 -0.85 0.71 -23.57
C SER A 357 -0.09 0.27 -22.33
N ASP A 358 0.92 1.03 -21.93
CA ASP A 358 1.67 0.78 -20.70
C ASP A 358 0.94 1.47 -19.54
N LYS A 359 0.64 0.71 -18.48
CA LYS A 359 -0.16 1.14 -17.32
C LYS A 359 0.53 2.19 -16.46
N TYR A 360 1.83 2.42 -16.59
CA TYR A 360 2.58 3.34 -15.71
C TYR A 360 3.47 4.32 -16.46
N ARG A 361 3.30 4.40 -17.78
CA ARG A 361 4.20 5.16 -18.63
C ARG A 361 4.03 6.65 -18.47
N SER A 362 5.08 7.35 -18.04
CA SER A 362 5.17 8.81 -18.13
C SER A 362 4.75 9.31 -19.52
N PRO A 363 3.97 10.41 -19.65
CA PRO A 363 3.51 10.93 -20.96
C PRO A 363 4.65 11.35 -21.90
N LEU A 364 5.89 11.30 -21.40
CA LEU A 364 7.10 11.68 -22.11
C LEU A 364 7.93 10.46 -22.56
N ALA A 365 7.67 9.26 -22.02
CA ALA A 365 8.47 8.06 -22.35
C ALA A 365 8.31 7.69 -23.83
N GLN A 366 9.39 7.23 -24.46
CA GLN A 366 9.39 6.90 -25.89
C GLN A 366 9.61 5.40 -26.05
N SER A 367 9.02 4.81 -27.09
CA SER A 367 9.20 3.39 -27.43
C SER A 367 9.87 3.19 -28.76
N ARG A 368 10.60 2.08 -28.85
CA ARG A 368 10.94 1.46 -30.11
C ARG A 368 10.41 0.03 -30.12
N ILE A 369 9.67 -0.30 -31.17
CA ILE A 369 9.05 -1.60 -31.33
C ILE A 369 9.59 -2.23 -32.60
N LEU A 370 10.21 -3.40 -32.46
CA LEU A 370 10.72 -4.20 -33.55
C LEU A 370 10.05 -5.57 -33.52
N CYS A 371 9.81 -6.16 -34.69
CA CYS A 371 9.27 -7.52 -34.79
C CYS A 371 10.19 -8.43 -35.58
N ASN A 372 9.92 -9.72 -35.45
CA ASN A 372 10.28 -10.73 -36.43
C ASN A 372 9.02 -11.57 -36.76
N ALA A 373 9.21 -12.75 -37.34
CA ALA A 373 8.10 -13.64 -37.71
C ALA A 373 7.26 -14.10 -36.50
N ASP A 374 7.89 -14.29 -35.34
CA ASP A 374 7.27 -14.97 -34.19
C ASP A 374 6.98 -14.02 -33.01
N TYR A 375 7.71 -12.91 -32.91
CA TYR A 375 7.73 -12.05 -31.73
C TYR A 375 7.73 -10.56 -32.08
N ILE A 376 7.16 -9.77 -31.18
CA ILE A 376 7.27 -8.32 -31.07
C ILE A 376 8.10 -8.03 -29.83
N LEU A 377 9.17 -7.25 -29.99
CA LEU A 377 9.96 -6.74 -28.91
C LEU A 377 9.68 -5.24 -28.74
N TRP A 378 9.15 -4.89 -27.58
CA TRP A 378 8.82 -3.52 -27.23
C TRP A 378 9.80 -3.01 -26.19
N LEU A 379 10.66 -2.07 -26.58
CA LEU A 379 11.61 -1.38 -25.71
C LEU A 379 11.07 -0.01 -25.29
N ASN A 380 11.18 0.29 -23.99
CA ASN A 380 10.75 1.54 -23.38
C ASN A 380 11.96 2.30 -22.82
N ALA A 381 12.09 3.56 -23.23
CA ALA A 381 13.04 4.51 -22.65
C ALA A 381 12.28 5.58 -21.83
N PRO A 382 12.61 5.77 -20.54
CA PRO A 382 12.02 6.84 -19.75
C PRO A 382 12.53 8.19 -20.27
N ALA A 383 11.70 9.22 -20.17
CA ALA A 383 12.09 10.59 -20.51
C ALA A 383 12.47 11.45 -19.29
N TYR A 384 12.56 10.84 -18.10
CA TYR A 384 12.96 11.52 -16.88
C TYR A 384 13.83 10.61 -16.00
N GLN A 385 14.85 11.20 -15.37
CA GLN A 385 15.69 10.58 -14.35
C GLN A 385 15.00 10.70 -12.99
N SER A 386 14.92 9.61 -12.24
CA SER A 386 14.38 9.61 -10.88
C SER A 386 15.12 10.60 -9.97
N TYR A 387 14.49 10.99 -8.85
CA TYR A 387 15.07 11.89 -7.84
C TYR A 387 16.38 11.36 -7.22
N ASP A 388 16.62 10.05 -7.35
CA ASP A 388 17.84 9.36 -6.91
C ASP A 388 18.85 9.10 -8.05
N ASP A 389 18.72 9.81 -9.18
CA ASP A 389 19.50 9.62 -10.41
C ASP A 389 19.37 8.21 -11.04
N SER A 390 18.41 7.39 -10.59
CA SER A 390 18.14 6.09 -11.21
C SER A 390 17.42 6.24 -12.57
N VAL A 391 17.77 5.36 -13.50
CA VAL A 391 17.13 5.22 -14.81
C VAL A 391 16.72 3.76 -14.94
N GLU A 392 15.44 3.51 -15.15
CA GLU A 392 14.90 2.18 -15.42
C GLU A 392 14.55 2.05 -16.90
N LEU A 393 15.26 1.17 -17.60
CA LEU A 393 14.84 0.71 -18.92
C LEU A 393 14.07 -0.59 -18.77
N SER A 394 12.97 -0.71 -19.52
CA SER A 394 12.19 -1.93 -19.58
C SER A 394 11.95 -2.34 -21.02
N ALA A 395 11.92 -3.65 -21.25
CA ALA A 395 11.46 -4.20 -22.51
C ALA A 395 10.51 -5.37 -22.24
N VAL A 396 9.54 -5.55 -23.13
CA VAL A 396 8.61 -6.67 -23.08
C VAL A 396 8.61 -7.38 -24.40
N LEU A 397 8.79 -8.69 -24.33
CA LEU A 397 8.68 -9.58 -25.46
C LEU A 397 7.25 -10.13 -25.53
N ILE A 398 6.62 -9.98 -26.68
CA ILE A 398 5.25 -10.38 -26.96
C ILE A 398 5.27 -11.38 -28.11
N ARG A 399 4.61 -12.51 -27.94
CA ARG A 399 4.53 -13.53 -29.00
C ARG A 399 3.43 -13.18 -29.99
N ARG A 400 3.71 -13.15 -31.29
CA ARG A 400 2.76 -12.67 -32.32
C ARG A 400 1.53 -13.56 -32.49
N ARG A 401 1.66 -14.88 -32.28
CA ARG A 401 0.56 -15.84 -32.52
C ARG A 401 -0.66 -15.60 -31.63
N ASP A 402 -0.42 -15.26 -30.37
CA ASP A 402 -1.44 -15.06 -29.34
C ASP A 402 -1.43 -13.62 -28.79
N MET A 403 -0.38 -12.87 -29.11
CA MET A 403 -0.15 -11.48 -28.73
C MET A 403 -0.09 -11.33 -27.21
N LEU A 404 0.45 -12.37 -26.57
CA LEU A 404 0.65 -12.45 -25.13
C LEU A 404 2.11 -12.11 -24.79
N PRO A 405 2.34 -11.32 -23.73
CA PRO A 405 3.69 -11.15 -23.20
C PRO A 405 4.24 -12.49 -22.72
N VAL A 406 5.50 -12.76 -23.02
CA VAL A 406 6.18 -14.02 -22.66
C VAL A 406 7.40 -13.80 -21.79
N GLU A 407 8.06 -12.64 -21.91
CA GLU A 407 9.26 -12.32 -21.13
C GLU A 407 9.36 -10.80 -20.94
N LYS A 408 9.99 -10.40 -19.83
CA LYS A 408 10.17 -9.01 -19.44
C LYS A 408 11.63 -8.82 -19.05
N TYR A 409 12.26 -7.81 -19.63
CA TYR A 409 13.63 -7.44 -19.34
C TYR A 409 13.65 -6.09 -18.65
N ARG A 410 14.48 -5.95 -17.62
CA ARG A 410 14.73 -4.70 -16.92
C ARG A 410 16.22 -4.49 -16.69
N ALA A 411 16.62 -3.23 -16.79
CA ALA A 411 17.91 -2.80 -16.28
C ALA A 411 17.67 -1.71 -15.23
N THR A 412 17.94 -2.05 -13.97
CA THR A 412 18.00 -1.13 -12.84
C THR A 412 19.39 -1.26 -12.22
N ARG A 413 20.29 -0.27 -12.34
CA ARG A 413 21.61 -0.38 -11.68
C ARG A 413 22.27 0.92 -11.25
N TYR A 414 22.79 0.84 -10.02
CA TYR A 414 23.70 1.72 -9.28
C TYR A 414 25.04 1.94 -9.99
N PRO A 415 25.82 2.99 -9.65
CA PRO A 415 26.87 3.59 -10.49
C PRO A 415 28.08 2.68 -10.81
N ASP A 416 27.90 1.69 -11.69
CA ASP A 416 28.97 1.14 -12.51
C ASP A 416 29.09 1.94 -13.83
N GLN A 417 30.32 2.18 -14.27
CA GLN A 417 30.62 3.32 -15.16
C GLN A 417 30.22 3.13 -16.63
N THR A 418 30.17 1.89 -17.14
CA THR A 418 29.95 1.62 -18.57
C THR A 418 28.49 1.74 -18.99
N ASN A 419 27.57 1.28 -18.14
CA ASN A 419 26.14 1.28 -18.44
C ASN A 419 25.44 2.57 -17.95
N HIS A 420 25.98 3.25 -16.95
CA HIS A 420 25.36 4.46 -16.40
C HIS A 420 25.30 5.64 -17.40
N ALA A 421 26.36 5.87 -18.18
CA ALA A 421 26.42 7.01 -19.11
C ALA A 421 25.40 6.90 -20.26
N VAL A 422 25.18 5.69 -20.78
CA VAL A 422 24.24 5.46 -21.88
C VAL A 422 22.80 5.43 -21.38
N LEU A 423 22.51 4.92 -20.17
CA LEU A 423 21.19 5.09 -19.53
C LEU A 423 20.84 6.56 -19.33
N LYS A 424 21.82 7.34 -18.86
CA LYS A 424 21.67 8.80 -18.74
C LYS A 424 21.41 9.45 -20.09
N GLN A 425 22.09 9.01 -21.16
CA GLN A 425 21.81 9.49 -22.51
C GLN A 425 20.40 9.11 -22.98
N ALA A 426 19.95 7.88 -22.74
CA ALA A 426 18.59 7.44 -23.06
C ALA A 426 17.53 8.26 -22.31
N ALA A 427 17.79 8.63 -21.05
CA ALA A 427 16.90 9.47 -20.27
C ALA A 427 16.86 10.94 -20.76
N VAL A 428 18.00 11.50 -21.18
CA VAL A 428 18.12 12.91 -21.60
C VAL A 428 17.64 13.11 -23.05
N GLN A 429 17.92 12.17 -23.95
CA GLN A 429 17.54 12.22 -25.37
C GLN A 429 16.96 10.87 -25.85
N PRO A 430 15.79 10.47 -25.33
CA PRO A 430 15.21 9.15 -25.60
C PRO A 430 15.00 8.89 -27.10
N GLN A 431 14.55 9.88 -27.87
CA GLN A 431 14.33 9.71 -29.31
C GLN A 431 15.63 9.47 -30.09
N ALA A 432 16.69 10.22 -29.79
CA ALA A 432 17.98 10.08 -30.48
C ALA A 432 18.63 8.72 -30.13
N TRP A 433 18.56 8.33 -28.85
CA TRP A 433 19.05 7.03 -28.41
C TRP A 433 18.28 5.88 -29.08
N LEU A 434 16.94 5.95 -29.04
CA LEU A 434 16.09 4.96 -29.69
C LEU A 434 16.38 4.88 -31.19
N ALA A 435 16.61 6.01 -31.89
CA ALA A 435 16.95 6.02 -33.31
C ALA A 435 18.30 5.32 -33.62
N GLY A 436 19.28 5.44 -32.72
CA GLY A 436 20.60 4.84 -32.85
C GLY A 436 20.65 3.32 -32.66
N ILE A 437 19.56 2.68 -32.23
CA ILE A 437 19.46 1.22 -32.10
C ILE A 437 19.43 0.60 -33.52
N ARG A 438 20.32 -0.36 -33.78
CA ARG A 438 20.41 -1.06 -35.08
C ARG A 438 19.73 -2.41 -35.03
N ARG A 439 19.97 -3.18 -33.96
CA ARG A 439 19.35 -4.47 -33.72
C ARG A 439 19.13 -4.71 -32.24
N MET A 440 18.12 -5.52 -31.92
CA MET A 440 17.94 -6.09 -30.60
C MET A 440 17.98 -7.61 -30.73
N ALA A 441 18.51 -8.32 -29.75
CA ALA A 441 18.59 -9.77 -29.77
C ALA A 441 18.40 -10.36 -28.37
N THR A 442 17.69 -11.48 -28.26
CA THR A 442 17.68 -12.23 -27.00
C THR A 442 18.77 -13.29 -27.03
N ARG A 443 19.47 -13.46 -25.91
CA ARG A 443 20.59 -14.39 -25.73
C ARG A 443 20.33 -15.24 -24.48
N ARG A 444 20.67 -16.52 -24.53
CA ARG A 444 20.65 -17.36 -23.33
C ARG A 444 21.84 -17.04 -22.42
N ARG A 445 21.58 -16.82 -21.13
CA ARG A 445 22.62 -16.70 -20.11
C ARG A 445 23.10 -18.09 -19.68
N ALA A 446 24.37 -18.21 -19.33
CA ALA A 446 24.90 -19.45 -18.76
C ALA A 446 24.14 -19.80 -17.47
N GLU A 447 23.76 -21.08 -17.31
CA GLU A 447 22.96 -21.56 -16.18
C GLU A 447 23.60 -21.20 -14.83
N ASN A 448 22.87 -20.44 -14.03
CA ASN A 448 23.11 -20.32 -12.59
C ASN A 448 21.89 -20.89 -11.87
N TYR A 449 22.10 -21.88 -11.01
CA TYR A 449 21.07 -22.49 -10.15
C TYR A 449 19.87 -23.16 -10.85
N GLY A 450 20.03 -23.60 -12.11
CA GLY A 450 19.01 -24.41 -12.81
C GLY A 450 17.79 -23.62 -13.31
N LEU A 451 17.83 -22.29 -13.27
CA LEU A 451 16.86 -21.43 -13.94
C LEU A 451 17.43 -20.99 -15.29
N GLN A 452 16.65 -21.16 -16.37
CA GLN A 452 16.98 -20.58 -17.66
C GLN A 452 16.73 -19.08 -17.59
N GLU A 453 17.79 -18.27 -17.62
CA GLU A 453 17.69 -16.82 -17.73
C GLU A 453 18.06 -16.40 -19.15
N SER A 454 17.22 -15.58 -19.77
CA SER A 454 17.55 -14.90 -21.03
C SER A 454 17.97 -13.46 -20.72
N GLU A 455 18.82 -12.91 -21.57
CA GLU A 455 19.16 -11.48 -21.54
C GLU A 455 18.80 -10.84 -22.87
N LEU A 456 18.35 -9.59 -22.82
CA LEU A 456 18.09 -8.78 -24.00
C LEU A 456 19.31 -7.93 -24.32
N VAL A 457 19.90 -8.21 -25.47
CA VAL A 457 21.03 -7.50 -26.05
C VAL A 457 20.52 -6.41 -27.00
N ILE A 458 20.89 -5.15 -26.76
CA ILE A 458 20.59 -4.01 -27.62
C ILE A 458 21.90 -3.56 -28.25
N GLU A 459 21.93 -3.43 -29.58
CA GLU A 459 23.10 -2.94 -30.28
C GLU A 459 22.80 -1.64 -31.00
N GLY A 460 23.60 -0.62 -30.71
CA GLY A 460 23.49 0.69 -31.32
C GLY A 460 24.85 1.34 -31.57
N GLU A 461 24.85 2.63 -31.88
CA GLU A 461 26.06 3.39 -32.22
C GLU A 461 27.09 3.49 -31.09
N GLY A 462 26.69 3.20 -29.85
CA GLY A 462 27.53 3.20 -28.64
C GLY A 462 28.00 1.82 -28.16
N GLY A 463 27.74 0.74 -28.91
CA GLY A 463 28.12 -0.64 -28.54
C GLY A 463 26.94 -1.51 -28.11
N GLU A 464 27.26 -2.63 -27.46
CA GLU A 464 26.31 -3.64 -26.99
C GLU A 464 25.82 -3.31 -25.57
N TRP A 465 24.52 -3.49 -25.35
CA TRP A 465 23.80 -3.21 -24.13
C TRP A 465 23.02 -4.42 -23.67
N VAL A 466 22.97 -4.70 -22.36
CA VAL A 466 22.34 -5.93 -21.85
C VAL A 466 21.32 -5.59 -20.78
N LEU A 467 20.08 -6.05 -20.97
CA LEU A 467 18.99 -6.03 -19.99
C LEU A 467 18.74 -7.45 -19.49
N TRP A 468 18.36 -7.58 -18.22
CA TRP A 468 18.21 -8.85 -17.51
C TRP A 468 16.76 -9.18 -17.24
#